data_AF-A0A9N9NWX0-F1
#
_entry.id   AF-A0A9N9NWX0-F1
#
_cell.length_a   1.000
_cell.length_b   1.000
_cell.length_c   1.000
_cell.angle_alpha   90.00
_cell.angle_beta   90.00
_cell.angle_gamma   90.00
#
_symmetry.space_group_name_H-M   'P 1'
#
loop_
_entity.id
_entity.type
_entity.pdbx_description
1 polymer ?
#
loop_
_entity_poly.entity_id
_entity_poly.type
_entity_poly.pdbx_seq_one_letter_code
_entity_poly.pdbx_strand_id
1 'polypeptide(L)'
;IILGAWAIYFTTIFGLKSYMASRTAFSLRYITAAHNLFLCVWSAGMFIYAVIDFIDRWQTRGLPECFCTSDSSSLSGRLFYNTYIYYLSKFYELFDTVILVLKKKPLIFLHWYHHAIVITMVWLWLEEANMYSTY
;
A
#
# COMPACT_ATOMS: atom_id res chain seq x y z
N ILE A 1 -14.06 0.56 7.98
CA ILE A 1 -12.94 -0.36 7.63
C ILE A 1 -11.61 0.17 8.16
N ILE A 2 -11.21 1.40 7.81
CA ILE A 2 -9.91 1.99 8.20
C ILE A 2 -9.69 2.08 9.72
N LEU A 3 -10.68 2.51 10.50
CA LEU A 3 -10.56 2.55 11.96
C LEU A 3 -10.28 1.17 12.56
N GLY A 4 -10.95 0.13 12.04
CA GLY A 4 -10.72 -1.25 12.46
C GLY A 4 -9.32 -1.73 12.10
N ALA A 5 -8.82 -1.39 10.90
CA ALA A 5 -7.45 -1.70 10.49
C ALA A 5 -6.42 -1.02 11.40
N TRP A 6 -6.62 0.25 11.76
CA TRP A 6 -5.74 0.94 12.69
C TRP A 6 -5.78 0.36 14.10
N ALA A 7 -6.96 0.02 14.60
CA ALA A 7 -7.09 -0.64 15.89
C ALA A 7 -6.31 -1.96 15.91
N ILE A 8 -6.50 -2.81 14.89
CA ILE A 8 -5.76 -4.09 14.75
C ILE A 8 -4.25 -3.84 14.66
N TYR A 9 -3.82 -2.88 13.84
CA TYR A 9 -2.41 -2.55 13.66
C TYR A 9 -1.73 -2.11 14.96
N PHE A 10 -2.32 -1.15 15.68
CA PHE A 10 -1.76 -0.68 16.94
C PHE A 10 -1.79 -1.76 18.02
N THR A 11 -2.90 -2.49 18.17
CA THR A 11 -2.98 -3.63 19.11
C THR A 11 -1.92 -4.67 18.81
N THR A 12 -1.69 -4.98 17.53
CA THR A 12 -0.64 -5.91 17.08
C THR A 12 0.74 -5.40 17.46
N ILE A 13 1.07 -4.13 17.18
CA ILE A 13 2.37 -3.54 17.54
C ILE A 13 2.60 -3.52 19.04
N PHE A 14 1.64 -3.06 19.84
CA PHE A 14 1.80 -2.99 21.29
C PHE A 14 1.89 -4.39 21.90
N GLY A 15 1.07 -5.34 21.43
CA GLY A 15 1.13 -6.74 21.83
C GLY A 15 2.47 -7.39 21.49
N LEU A 16 2.95 -7.23 20.26
CA LEU A 16 4.27 -7.75 19.84
C LEU A 16 5.42 -7.10 20.60
N LYS A 17 5.37 -5.79 20.85
CA LYS A 17 6.40 -5.11 21.67
C LYS A 17 6.43 -5.65 23.09
N SER A 18 5.27 -5.85 23.72
CA SER A 18 5.16 -6.44 25.06
C SER A 18 5.68 -7.87 25.08
N TYR A 19 5.29 -8.69 24.10
CA TYR A 19 5.75 -10.07 23.95
C TYR A 19 7.27 -10.17 23.71
N MET A 20 7.83 -9.25 22.93
CA MET A 20 9.26 -9.19 22.65
C MET A 20 10.07 -8.57 23.79
N ALA A 21 9.44 -7.94 24.79
CA ALA A 21 10.16 -7.29 25.90
C ALA A 21 11.06 -8.29 26.64
N SER A 22 10.57 -9.50 26.91
CA SER A 22 11.30 -10.57 27.62
C SER A 22 12.14 -11.50 26.73
N ARG A 23 12.16 -11.29 25.39
CA ARG A 23 12.82 -12.18 24.43
C ARG A 23 14.05 -11.54 23.79
N THR A 24 14.91 -12.32 23.16
CA THR A 24 16.01 -11.79 22.33
C THR A 24 15.49 -11.43 20.93
N ALA A 25 16.25 -10.61 20.19
CA ALA A 25 15.89 -10.25 18.83
C ALA A 25 15.96 -11.47 17.89
N PHE A 26 14.96 -11.66 17.04
CA PHE A 26 14.95 -12.76 16.08
C PHE A 26 15.81 -12.45 14.85
N SER A 27 16.53 -13.48 14.36
CA SER A 27 17.20 -13.43 13.06
C SER A 27 16.22 -13.81 11.95
N LEU A 28 15.52 -12.81 11.40
CA LEU A 28 14.54 -13.00 10.33
C LEU A 28 15.14 -12.74 8.94
N ARG A 29 16.43 -13.07 8.71
CA ARG A 29 17.15 -12.69 7.48
C ARG A 29 16.45 -13.19 6.21
N TYR A 30 16.13 -14.49 6.16
CA TYR A 30 15.47 -15.10 5.00
C TYR A 30 14.04 -14.60 4.81
N ILE A 31 13.29 -14.45 5.91
CA ILE A 31 11.93 -13.89 5.87
C ILE A 31 11.94 -12.45 5.36
N THR A 32 12.87 -11.62 5.85
CA THR A 32 13.04 -10.24 5.39
C THR A 32 13.41 -10.21 3.91
N ALA A 33 14.33 -11.07 3.47
CA ALA A 33 14.74 -11.14 2.07
C ALA A 33 13.58 -11.56 1.14
N ALA A 34 12.81 -12.59 1.53
CA ALA A 34 11.65 -13.03 0.77
C ALA A 34 10.54 -11.97 0.73
N HIS A 35 10.28 -11.30 1.86
CA HIS A 35 9.32 -10.21 1.94
C HIS A 35 9.70 -9.03 1.03
N ASN A 36 10.96 -8.60 1.09
CA ASN A 36 11.47 -7.51 0.25
C ASN A 36 11.44 -7.90 -1.23
N LEU A 37 11.82 -9.14 -1.58
CA LEU A 37 11.75 -9.63 -2.95
C LEU A 37 10.31 -9.62 -3.48
N PHE A 38 9.35 -10.08 -2.67
CA PHE A 38 7.94 -10.03 -3.03
C PHE A 38 7.49 -8.58 -3.28
N LEU A 39 7.82 -7.65 -2.37
CA LEU A 39 7.49 -6.24 -2.54
C LEU A 39 8.14 -5.65 -3.79
N CYS A 40 9.38 -6.00 -4.11
CA CYS A 40 10.06 -5.56 -5.33
C CYS A 40 9.34 -6.04 -6.58
N VAL A 41 9.01 -7.33 -6.67
CA VAL A 41 8.32 -7.91 -7.84
C VAL A 41 6.91 -7.32 -7.98
N TRP A 42 6.17 -7.22 -6.88
CA TRP A 42 4.84 -6.63 -6.86
C TRP A 42 4.86 -5.16 -7.30
N SER A 43 5.81 -4.38 -6.79
CA SER A 43 6.01 -2.96 -7.16
C SER A 43 6.40 -2.80 -8.63
N ALA A 44 7.29 -3.65 -9.13
CA ALA A 44 7.67 -3.64 -10.54
C ALA A 44 6.47 -3.96 -11.45
N GLY A 45 5.64 -4.93 -11.07
CA GLY A 45 4.40 -5.26 -11.77
C GLY A 45 3.46 -4.06 -11.83
N MET A 46 3.14 -3.45 -10.70
CA MET A 46 2.28 -2.25 -10.64
C MET A 46 2.85 -1.09 -11.47
N PHE A 47 4.16 -0.87 -11.42
CA PHE A 47 4.82 0.16 -12.22
C PHE A 47 4.67 -0.09 -13.72
N ILE A 48 4.89 -1.31 -14.19
CA ILE A 48 4.71 -1.67 -15.60
C ILE A 48 3.27 -1.43 -16.04
N TYR A 49 2.28 -1.86 -15.25
CA TYR A 49 0.87 -1.61 -15.57
C TYR A 49 0.53 -0.12 -15.60
N ALA A 50 1.06 0.67 -14.67
CA ALA A 50 0.88 2.12 -14.65
C ALA A 50 1.49 2.80 -15.88
N VAL A 51 2.68 2.38 -16.30
CA VAL A 51 3.34 2.90 -17.52
C VAL A 51 2.55 2.56 -18.77
N ILE A 52 2.04 1.32 -18.88
CA ILE A 52 1.21 0.91 -20.02
C ILE A 52 -0.07 1.75 -20.08
N ASP A 53 -0.76 1.94 -18.94
CA ASP A 53 -1.98 2.76 -18.88
C ASP A 53 -1.70 4.23 -19.25
N PHE A 54 -0.57 4.78 -18.77
CA PHE A 54 -0.14 6.13 -19.08
C PHE A 54 0.16 6.33 -20.57
N ILE A 55 0.90 5.41 -21.20
CA ILE A 55 1.24 5.51 -22.63
C ILE A 55 -0.02 5.37 -23.50
N ASP A 56 -0.90 4.43 -23.17
CA ASP A 56 -2.17 4.22 -23.88
C ASP A 56 -3.06 5.47 -23.82
N ARG A 57 -3.19 6.09 -22.64
CA ARG A 57 -3.94 7.36 -22.47
C ARG A 57 -3.31 8.51 -23.22
N TRP A 58 -1.98 8.66 -23.16
CA TRP A 58 -1.29 9.71 -23.92
C TRP A 58 -1.58 9.54 -25.42
N GLN A 59 -1.35 8.36 -25.97
CA GLN A 59 -1.49 8.14 -27.42
C GLN A 59 -2.93 8.33 -27.91
N THR A 60 -3.93 7.96 -27.10
CA THR A 60 -5.34 8.03 -27.49
C THR A 60 -6.01 9.37 -27.22
N ARG A 61 -5.61 10.11 -26.18
CA ARG A 61 -6.32 11.31 -25.70
C ARG A 61 -5.43 12.54 -25.48
N GLY A 62 -4.11 12.38 -25.57
CA GLY A 62 -3.14 13.44 -25.36
C GLY A 62 -2.69 13.58 -23.90
N LEU A 63 -1.59 14.31 -23.70
CA LEU A 63 -0.95 14.51 -22.39
C LEU A 63 -1.85 15.13 -21.30
N PRO A 64 -2.73 16.13 -21.58
CA PRO A 64 -3.53 16.75 -20.52
C PRO A 64 -4.44 15.75 -19.80
N GLU A 65 -4.98 14.77 -20.54
CA GLU A 65 -5.89 13.73 -20.04
C GLU A 65 -5.18 12.70 -19.15
N CYS A 66 -3.84 12.65 -19.14
CA CYS A 66 -3.07 11.81 -18.22
C CYS A 66 -3.03 12.38 -16.79
N PHE A 67 -3.25 13.69 -16.63
CA PHE A 67 -3.20 14.36 -15.32
C PHE A 67 -4.59 14.70 -14.80
N CYS A 68 -5.42 15.27 -15.67
CA CYS A 68 -6.81 15.62 -15.37
C CYS A 68 -7.69 14.94 -16.41
N THR A 69 -8.29 13.81 -16.03
CA THR A 69 -9.20 13.12 -16.95
C THR A 69 -10.56 13.80 -16.94
N SER A 70 -11.09 14.10 -18.13
CA SER A 70 -12.47 14.55 -18.30
C SER A 70 -13.46 13.38 -18.34
N ASP A 71 -12.95 12.14 -18.32
CA ASP A 71 -13.71 10.92 -18.49
C ASP A 71 -13.91 10.17 -17.18
N SER A 72 -15.11 10.32 -16.62
CA SER A 72 -15.54 9.61 -15.41
C SER A 72 -15.59 8.09 -15.60
N SER A 73 -15.82 7.60 -16.83
CA SER A 73 -15.81 6.17 -17.12
C SER A 73 -14.43 5.55 -17.01
N SER A 74 -13.37 6.36 -17.06
CA SER A 74 -12.00 5.90 -16.92
C SER A 74 -11.63 5.49 -15.49
N LEU A 75 -12.47 5.85 -14.51
CA LEU A 75 -12.45 5.32 -13.14
C LEU A 75 -13.20 3.98 -13.02
N SER A 76 -13.83 3.49 -14.08
CA SER A 76 -14.36 2.13 -14.19
C SER A 76 -13.44 1.27 -15.07
N GLY A 77 -13.03 0.09 -14.60
CA GLY A 77 -12.19 -0.84 -15.38
C GLY A 77 -10.71 -0.91 -14.96
N ARG A 78 -9.78 -0.78 -15.94
CA ARG A 78 -8.34 -1.09 -15.73
C ARG A 78 -7.68 -0.23 -14.67
N LEU A 79 -7.97 1.08 -14.65
CA LEU A 79 -7.42 2.01 -13.67
C LEU A 79 -7.91 1.69 -12.26
N PHE A 80 -9.20 1.39 -12.10
CA PHE A 80 -9.78 0.96 -10.81
C PHE A 80 -9.06 -0.28 -10.27
N TYR A 81 -8.87 -1.30 -11.13
CA TYR A 81 -8.20 -2.53 -10.73
C TYR A 81 -6.75 -2.29 -10.31
N ASN A 82 -6.00 -1.46 -11.05
CA ASN A 82 -4.63 -1.08 -10.69
C ASN A 82 -4.58 -0.33 -9.35
N THR A 83 -5.51 0.62 -9.13
CA THR A 83 -5.64 1.35 -7.85
C THR A 83 -6.00 0.41 -6.70
N TYR A 84 -6.85 -0.59 -6.94
CA TYR A 84 -7.20 -1.60 -5.93
C TYR A 84 -6.01 -2.50 -5.57
N ILE A 85 -5.21 -2.94 -6.55
CA ILE A 85 -3.97 -3.69 -6.30
C ILE A 85 -2.97 -2.85 -5.50
N TYR A 86 -2.84 -1.56 -5.83
CA TYR A 86 -1.99 -0.63 -5.09
C TYR A 86 -2.49 -0.43 -3.65
N TYR A 87 -3.79 -0.29 -3.46
CA TYR A 87 -4.43 -0.24 -2.14
C TYR A 87 -4.05 -1.47 -1.30
N LEU A 88 -4.19 -2.69 -1.84
CA LEU A 88 -3.84 -3.93 -1.15
C LEU A 88 -2.34 -3.99 -0.80
N SER A 89 -1.46 -3.48 -1.66
CA SER A 89 -0.01 -3.48 -1.39
C SER A 89 0.34 -2.69 -0.13
N LYS A 90 -0.39 -1.60 0.15
CA LYS A 90 -0.17 -0.78 1.35
C LYS A 90 -0.51 -1.49 2.65
N PHE A 91 -1.52 -2.37 2.63
CA PHE A 91 -1.80 -3.23 3.78
C PHE A 91 -0.71 -4.29 3.97
N TYR A 92 -0.18 -4.84 2.88
CA TYR A 92 0.90 -5.81 2.95
C TYR A 92 2.22 -5.20 3.48
N GLU A 93 2.51 -3.93 3.12
CA GLU A 93 3.65 -3.17 3.65
C GLU A 93 3.62 -3.01 5.19
N LEU A 94 2.46 -3.18 5.85
CA LEU A 94 2.40 -3.20 7.32
C LEU A 94 3.23 -4.33 7.93
N PHE A 95 3.51 -5.40 7.18
CA PHE A 95 4.36 -6.50 7.65
C PHE A 95 5.81 -6.05 7.91
N ASP A 96 6.28 -4.97 7.28
CA ASP A 96 7.59 -4.37 7.60
C ASP A 96 7.68 -3.98 9.08
N THR A 97 6.60 -3.39 9.61
CA THR A 97 6.53 -2.97 11.01
C THR A 97 6.63 -4.18 11.95
N VAL A 98 6.00 -5.31 11.58
CA VAL A 98 6.05 -6.56 12.34
C VAL A 98 7.46 -7.13 12.33
N ILE A 99 8.11 -7.19 11.16
CA ILE A 99 9.52 -7.63 11.03
C ILE A 99 10.44 -6.76 11.90
N LEU A 100 10.25 -5.44 11.90
CA LEU A 100 11.05 -4.52 12.70
C LEU A 100 10.88 -4.76 14.20
N VAL A 101 9.65 -4.94 14.68
CA VAL A 101 9.39 -5.24 16.11
C VAL A 101 10.01 -6.58 16.52
N LEU A 102 9.86 -7.62 15.71
CA LEU A 102 10.46 -8.94 15.97
C LEU A 102 11.99 -8.91 15.96
N LYS A 103 12.60 -8.02 15.18
CA LYS A 103 14.06 -7.77 15.16
C LYS A 103 14.51 -6.78 16.25
N LYS A 104 13.60 -6.32 17.12
CA LYS A 104 13.84 -5.26 18.12
C LYS A 104 14.47 -3.99 17.53
N LYS A 105 14.11 -3.64 16.30
CA LYS A 105 14.54 -2.41 15.66
C LYS A 105 13.62 -1.26 16.09
N PRO A 106 14.14 -0.04 16.26
CA PRO A 106 13.33 1.10 16.67
C PRO A 106 12.29 1.42 15.58
N LEU A 107 11.02 1.50 15.99
CA LEU A 107 9.96 2.05 15.15
C LEU A 107 10.00 3.57 15.27
N ILE A 108 10.62 4.23 14.29
CA ILE A 108 10.68 5.70 14.25
C ILE A 108 9.30 6.30 13.95
N PHE A 109 9.07 7.53 14.41
CA PHE A 109 7.81 8.25 14.20
C PHE A 109 7.39 8.26 12.73
N LEU A 110 8.33 8.60 11.84
CA LEU A 110 8.09 8.68 10.41
C LEU A 110 7.54 7.39 9.81
N HIS A 111 7.96 6.23 10.29
CA HIS A 111 7.59 4.94 9.71
C HIS A 111 6.10 4.63 9.93
N TRP A 112 5.63 4.64 11.19
CA TRP A 112 4.24 4.33 11.47
C TRP A 112 3.29 5.46 11.05
N TYR A 113 3.75 6.72 11.10
CA TYR A 113 3.00 7.87 10.60
C TYR A 113 2.83 7.83 9.08
N HIS A 114 3.88 7.45 8.35
CA HIS A 114 3.80 7.23 6.91
C HIS A 114 2.76 6.16 6.56
N HIS A 115 2.79 4.99 7.22
CA HIS A 115 1.77 3.97 6.99
C HIS A 115 0.36 4.48 7.31
N ALA A 116 0.20 5.21 8.42
CA ALA A 116 -1.07 5.84 8.83
C ALA A 116 -1.68 6.71 7.72
N ILE A 117 -0.87 7.60 7.15
CA ILE A 117 -1.35 8.52 6.11
C ILE A 117 -1.56 7.80 4.79
N VAL A 118 -0.56 7.04 4.31
CA VAL A 118 -0.61 6.47 2.97
C VAL A 118 -1.78 5.51 2.82
N ILE A 119 -2.03 4.63 3.80
CA ILE A 119 -3.19 3.71 3.78
C ILE A 119 -4.52 4.47 3.80
N THR A 120 -4.62 5.54 4.61
CA THR A 120 -5.84 6.36 4.66
C THR A 120 -6.06 7.09 3.35
N MET A 121 -5.01 7.63 2.74
CA MET A 121 -5.05 8.33 1.46
C MET A 121 -5.49 7.40 0.32
N VAL A 122 -4.89 6.21 0.19
CA VAL A 122 -5.27 5.27 -0.88
C VAL A 122 -6.66 4.69 -0.69
N TRP A 123 -7.16 4.60 0.55
CA TRP A 123 -8.54 4.23 0.81
C TRP A 123 -9.52 5.28 0.33
N LEU A 124 -9.25 6.56 0.62
CA LEU A 124 -10.08 7.67 0.13
C LEU A 124 -10.09 7.72 -1.40
N TRP A 125 -8.93 7.53 -2.06
CA TRP A 125 -8.85 7.47 -3.52
C TRP A 125 -9.64 6.31 -4.12
N LEU A 126 -9.59 5.13 -3.48
CA LEU A 126 -10.35 3.98 -3.92
C LEU A 126 -11.86 4.17 -3.72
N GLU A 127 -12.26 4.76 -2.60
CA GLU A 127 -13.67 5.09 -2.32
C GLU A 127 -14.20 6.09 -3.35
N GLU A 128 -13.44 7.13 -3.65
CA GLU A 128 -13.75 8.10 -4.70
C GLU A 128 -13.91 7.42 -6.06
N ALA A 129 -12.94 6.58 -6.46
CA ALA A 129 -13.01 5.84 -7.71
C ALA A 129 -14.22 4.90 -7.78
N ASN A 130 -14.57 4.25 -6.67
CA ASN A 130 -15.73 3.38 -6.59
C ASN A 130 -17.05 4.16 -6.74
N MET A 131 -17.15 5.35 -6.12
CA MET A 131 -18.32 6.21 -6.28
C MET A 131 -18.53 6.58 -7.76
N TYR A 132 -17.49 7.08 -8.44
CA TYR A 132 -17.59 7.46 -9.85
C TYR A 132 -17.80 6.28 -10.81
N SER A 133 -17.34 5.08 -10.46
CA SER A 133 -17.57 3.88 -11.27
C SER A 133 -19.02 3.37 -11.22
N THR A 134 -19.85 3.83 -10.27
CA THR A 134 -21.23 3.33 -10.08
C THR A 134 -22.29 4.24 -10.72
N TYR A 135 -21.88 5.37 -11.30
CA TYR A 135 -22.72 6.31 -12.06
C TYR A 135 -22.47 6.17 -13.56
#